data_AF-A0A061NTL7-F1
#
_entry.id   AF-A0A061NTL7-F1
#
_cell.length_a   1.000
_cell.length_b   1.000
_cell.length_c   1.000
_cell.angle_alpha   90.00
_cell.angle_beta   90.00
_cell.angle_gamma   90.00
#
_symmetry.space_group_name_H-M   'P 1'
#
loop_
_entity.id
_entity.type
_entity.pdbx_description
1 polymer ?
#
loop_
_entity_poly.entity_id
_entity_poly.type
_entity_poly.pdbx_seq_one_letter_code
_entity_poly.pdbx_strand_id
1 'polypeptide(L)' 'MRSDVMEYIRSRPDLKRYLRAEPTWYRKLARHPEQLVDMEKEAKVFNGQTWPQRVAKVNQGLGMTMSLLSMFRR' A
#
# COMPACT_ATOMS: atom_id res chain seq x y z
N MET A 1 13.47 -12.19 8.15
CA MET A 1 12.29 -12.24 7.27
C MET A 1 12.79 -12.54 5.87
N ARG A 2 12.20 -13.53 5.22
CA ARG A 2 12.65 -14.01 3.92
C ARG A 2 12.39 -12.96 2.83
N SER A 3 13.28 -12.87 1.84
CA SER A 3 13.32 -11.78 0.86
C SER A 3 12.09 -11.73 -0.05
N ASP A 4 11.62 -12.91 -0.46
CA ASP A 4 10.39 -13.18 -1.22
C ASP A 4 9.15 -12.62 -0.52
N VAL A 5 9.00 -12.88 0.78
CA VAL A 5 7.88 -12.37 1.58
C VAL A 5 7.91 -10.84 1.65
N MET A 6 9.11 -10.25 1.83
CA MET A 6 9.25 -8.80 1.85
C MET A 6 8.97 -8.16 0.49
N GLU A 7 9.36 -8.82 -0.60
CA GLU A 7 9.07 -8.38 -1.97
C GLU A 7 7.57 -8.40 -2.26
N TYR A 8 6.88 -9.47 -1.84
CA TYR A 8 5.42 -9.56 -1.93
C TYR A 8 4.70 -8.47 -1.10
N ILE A 9 5.18 -8.18 0.10
CA ILE A 9 4.62 -7.08 0.92
C ILE A 9 4.91 -5.72 0.28
N ARG A 10 6.08 -5.55 -0.37
CA ARG A 10 6.43 -4.30 -1.06
C ARG A 10 5.57 -4.06 -2.30
N SER A 11 5.19 -5.11 -3.03
CA SER A 11 4.30 -5.00 -4.19
C SER A 11 2.86 -4.65 -3.80
N ARG A 12 2.48 -4.87 -2.53
CA ARG A 12 1.13 -4.61 -2.00
C ARG A 12 1.13 -3.47 -0.96
N PRO A 13 0.79 -2.22 -1.36
CA PRO A 13 0.87 -1.06 -0.47
C PRO A 13 -0.06 -1.12 0.75
N ASP A 14 -1.17 -1.84 0.62
CA ASP A 14 -2.14 -2.17 1.66
C ASP A 14 -1.53 -3.07 2.75
N LEU A 15 -0.81 -4.12 2.36
CA LEU A 15 -0.06 -4.98 3.29
C LEU A 15 1.10 -4.24 3.93
N LYS A 16 1.84 -3.44 3.15
CA LYS A 16 2.93 -2.59 3.67
C LYS A 16 2.44 -1.61 4.73
N ARG A 17 1.25 -1.03 4.55
CA ARG A 17 0.63 -0.12 5.52
C ARG A 17 0.23 -0.87 6.78
N TYR A 18 -0.41 -2.02 6.63
CA TYR A 18 -0.82 -2.86 7.77
C TYR A 18 0.40 -3.34 8.57
N LEU A 19 1.46 -3.80 7.89
CA LEU A 19 2.71 -4.22 8.54
C LEU A 19 3.41 -3.07 9.31
N ARG A 20 3.21 -1.80 8.91
CA ARG A 20 3.69 -0.64 9.67
C ARG A 20 2.80 -0.31 10.87
N ALA A 21 1.50 -0.58 10.77
CA ALA A 21 0.56 -0.37 11.87
C ALA A 21 0.75 -1.43 12.97
N GLU A 22 1.03 -2.67 12.56
CA GLU A 22 1.19 -3.80 13.47
C GLU A 22 2.58 -4.45 13.31
N PRO A 23 3.62 -3.93 14.01
CA PRO A 23 4.99 -4.40 13.86
C PRO A 23 5.22 -5.81 14.43
N THR A 24 4.28 -6.39 15.17
CA THR A 24 4.38 -7.79 15.62
C THR A 24 4.49 -8.77 14.44
N TRP A 25 3.89 -8.42 13.29
CA TRP A 25 3.97 -9.21 12.07
C TRP A 25 5.39 -9.34 11.51
N TYR A 26 6.28 -8.36 11.71
CA TYR A 26 7.70 -8.51 11.33
C TYR A 26 8.35 -9.71 12.04
N ARG A 27 8.06 -9.87 13.34
CA ARG A 27 8.62 -10.96 14.15
C ARG A 27 7.94 -12.30 13.86
N LYS A 28 6.65 -12.30 13.53
CA LYS A 28 5.89 -13.50 13.15
C LYS A 28 6.37 -14.01 11.79
N LEU A 29 6.33 -13.18 10.75
CA LEU A 29 6.77 -13.54 9.39
C LEU A 29 8.27 -13.82 9.27
N ALA A 30 9.08 -13.30 10.21
CA ALA A 30 10.49 -13.68 10.28
C ALA A 30 10.70 -15.14 10.71
N ARG A 31 9.81 -15.70 11.52
CA ARG A 31 9.89 -17.09 12.01
C ARG A 31 9.01 -18.05 11.23
N HIS A 32 7.85 -17.56 10.79
CA HIS A 32 6.78 -18.30 10.14
C HIS A 32 6.33 -17.55 8.88
N PRO A 33 7.09 -17.63 7.78
CA PRO A 33 6.73 -16.97 6.53
C PRO A 33 5.38 -17.45 5.96
N GLU A 34 4.93 -18.66 6.30
CA GLU A 34 3.64 -19.25 5.93
C GLU A 34 2.43 -18.47 6.48
N GLN A 35 2.61 -17.74 7.60
CA GLN A 35 1.55 -16.92 8.21
C GLN A 35 1.23 -15.64 7.41
N LEU A 36 1.92 -15.42 6.28
CA LEU A 36 1.64 -14.31 5.37
C LEU A 36 0.16 -14.29 4.92
N VAL A 37 -0.42 -15.47 4.69
CA VAL A 37 -1.84 -15.60 4.28
C VAL A 37 -2.78 -15.10 5.38
N ASP A 38 -2.45 -15.34 6.65
CA ASP A 38 -3.26 -14.88 7.77
C ASP A 38 -3.10 -13.37 8.00
N MET A 39 -1.87 -12.86 7.84
CA MET A 39 -1.64 -11.41 7.80
C MET A 39 -2.48 -10.75 6.70
N GLU A 40 -2.60 -11.38 5.53
CA GLU A 40 -3.36 -10.85 4.40
C GLU A 40 -4.87 -10.77 4.73
N LYS A 41 -5.43 -11.75 5.43
CA LYS A 41 -6.82 -11.73 5.89
C LYS A 41 -7.06 -10.61 6.91
N GLU A 42 -6.19 -10.48 7.90
CA GLU A 42 -6.28 -9.41 8.91
C GLU A 42 -6.10 -8.02 8.28
N ALA A 43 -5.16 -7.89 7.36
CA ALA A 43 -4.94 -6.66 6.61
C ALA A 43 -6.18 -6.28 5.78
N LYS A 44 -6.88 -7.24 5.17
CA LYS A 44 -8.14 -6.97 4.44
C LYS A 44 -9.22 -6.43 5.37
N VAL A 45 -9.36 -6.98 6.58
CA VAL A 45 -10.34 -6.49 7.57
C VAL A 45 -9.96 -5.09 8.04
N PHE A 46 -8.69 -4.86 8.38
CA PHE A 46 -8.17 -3.57 8.82
C PHE A 46 -8.30 -2.48 7.73
N ASN A 47 -7.99 -2.84 6.48
CA ASN A 47 -8.09 -1.95 5.33
C ASN A 47 -9.54 -1.73 4.90
N GLY A 48 -10.42 -2.73 4.99
CA GLY A 48 -11.85 -2.57 4.72
C GLY A 48 -12.51 -1.49 5.59
N GLN A 49 -12.00 -1.28 6.80
CA GLN A 49 -12.44 -0.20 7.69
C GLN A 49 -11.77 1.16 7.41
N THR A 50 -10.66 1.20 6.66
CA THR A 50 -9.87 2.43 6.42
C THR A 50 -9.73 2.87 4.96
N TRP A 51 -10.48 2.31 4.02
CA TRP A 51 -10.39 2.65 2.59
C TRP A 51 -11.39 3.72 2.13
N PRO A 52 -11.06 5.02 2.29
CA PRO A 52 -11.45 5.97 1.24
C PRO A 52 -10.34 6.93 0.76
N GLN A 53 -9.25 7.14 1.49
CA GLN A 53 -8.46 8.38 1.30
C GLN A 53 -7.36 8.35 0.22
N ARG A 54 -6.93 7.18 -0.28
CA ARG A 54 -5.74 7.11 -1.17
C ARG A 54 -6.04 6.94 -2.66
N VAL A 55 -7.25 6.55 -3.04
CA VAL A 55 -7.65 6.53 -4.46
C VAL A 55 -7.78 7.96 -5.03
N ALA A 56 -7.99 8.96 -4.16
CA ALA A 56 -8.13 10.36 -4.56
C ALA A 56 -6.82 11.02 -5.03
N LYS A 57 -5.66 10.57 -4.56
CA LYS A 57 -4.38 11.25 -4.87
C LYS A 57 -3.80 10.91 -6.24
N VAL A 58 -4.25 9.84 -6.89
CA VAL A 58 -3.80 9.51 -8.26
C VAL A 58 -4.46 10.43 -9.31
N ASN A 59 -5.61 11.05 -9.01
CA ASN A 59 -6.27 12.00 -9.91
C ASN A 59 -5.74 13.45 -9.82
N GLN A 60 -4.95 13.80 -8.80
CA GLN A 60 -4.51 15.19 -8.61
C GLN A 60 -3.33 15.62 -9.51
N GLY A 61 -2.74 14.69 -10.28
CA GLY A 61 -1.66 14.99 -11.22
C GLY A 61 -2.11 15.56 -12.58
N LEU A 62 -3.38 15.41 -12.96
CA LEU A 62 -3.88 15.82 -14.29
C LEU A 62 -4.41 17.26 -14.34
N GLY A 63 -4.64 17.90 -13.20
CA GLY A 63 -5.19 19.27 -13.15
C GLY A 63 -4.18 20.37 -13.51
N MET A 64 -2.89 20.18 -13.19
CA MET A 64 -1.86 21.20 -13.39
C MET A 64 -1.23 21.17 -14.79
N THR A 65 -1.37 20.07 -15.55
CA THR A 65 -0.82 19.95 -16.91
C THR A 65 -1.62 20.76 -17.94
N MET A 66 -2.93 20.93 -17.75
CA MET A 66 -3.77 21.72 -18.65
C MET A 66 -3.48 23.23 -18.57
N SER A 67 -3.09 23.74 -17.39
CA SER A 67 -2.75 25.16 -17.21
C SER A 67 -1.41 25.52 -17.86
N LEU A 68 -0.46 24.60 -17.92
CA LEU A 68 0.82 24.82 -18.61
C LEU A 68 0.66 24.74 -20.13
N LEU A 69 -0.15 23.80 -20.63
CA LEU A 69 -0.41 23.65 -22.07
C LEU A 69 -1.20 24.82 -22.68
N SER A 70 -2.04 25.50 -21.90
CA SER A 70 -2.79 26.67 -22.37
C SER A 70 -1.93 27.92 -22.59
N MET A 71 -0.75 28.00 -21.96
CA MET A 71 0.21 29.09 -22.16
C MET A 71 1.04 28.92 -23.44
N PHE A 72 1.26 27.69 -23.90
CA PHE A 72 1.98 27.39 -25.13
C PHE A 72 1.13 27.54 -26.41
N ARG A 73 -0.17 27.81 -26.28
CA ARG A 73 -1.08 28.03 -27.42
C ARG A 73 -1.36 29.52 -27.64
N ARG A 74 -0.30 30.31 -27.83
CA ARG A 74 -0.34 31.67 -28.39
C ARG A 74 0.66 31.78 -29.53
#